data_AF-W4G5U7-F1
#
_entry.id   AF-W4G5U7-F1
#
_cell.length_a   1.000
_cell.length_b   1.000
_cell.length_c   1.000
_cell.angle_alpha   90.00
_cell.angle_beta   90.00
_cell.angle_gamma   90.00
#
_symmetry.space_group_name_H-M   'P 1'
#
loop_
_entity.id
_entity.type
_entity.pdbx_description
1 polymer ?
#
loop_
_entity_poly.entity_id
_entity_poly.type
_entity_poly.pdbx_seq_one_letter_code
_entity_poly.pdbx_strand_id
1 'polypeptide(L)'
;MSTTTDELKEQGNAAFEAKRFDEAEALYSKAILQDAKQHALFSNRSAARFHQKKYEEALKDAESSISLDPTWFKGHIRKGQVHEALHQPRQAQHAYELAVKHGGKKRDVVEKVAATKKAADKEDRERTIHSREDWNDIYHNISDKKLRLAILVKFWNASTKAERFSFFMRFLTILSNGGTPSRIGRYSIEQMEPIPAANYEPIELPVTWTSYFNALALAKKSDVMEDMYDAATEAEKTTIINDMKYYIHQMYKVDDDDDDIADE
;
A
#
# COMPACT_ATOMS: atom_id res chain seq x y z
N MET A 1 -53.02 4.87 -10.58
CA MET A 1 -52.02 5.63 -9.81
C MET A 1 -50.64 5.23 -10.33
N SER A 2 -49.74 6.18 -10.58
CA SER A 2 -48.35 5.85 -10.95
C SER A 2 -47.65 5.30 -9.72
N THR A 3 -46.99 4.14 -9.83
CA THR A 3 -46.18 3.57 -8.75
C THR A 3 -45.07 4.54 -8.37
N THR A 4 -44.92 4.81 -7.07
CA THR A 4 -43.91 5.74 -6.56
C THR A 4 -42.51 5.12 -6.55
N THR A 5 -41.46 5.95 -6.47
CA THR A 5 -40.07 5.47 -6.36
C THR A 5 -39.89 4.51 -5.18
N ASP A 6 -40.49 4.83 -4.03
CA ASP A 6 -40.40 4.01 -2.82
C ASP A 6 -41.12 2.68 -2.98
N GLU A 7 -42.31 2.66 -3.59
CA GLU A 7 -43.03 1.42 -3.91
C GLU A 7 -42.21 0.54 -4.88
N LEU A 8 -41.59 1.12 -5.91
CA LEU A 8 -40.72 0.38 -6.84
C LEU A 8 -39.49 -0.19 -6.13
N LYS A 9 -38.90 0.58 -5.21
CA LYS A 9 -37.78 0.14 -4.37
C LYS A 9 -38.19 -1.03 -3.48
N GLU A 10 -39.34 -0.95 -2.82
CA GLU A 10 -39.86 -2.02 -1.96
C GLU A 10 -40.18 -3.30 -2.75
N GLN A 11 -40.81 -3.17 -3.92
CA GLN A 11 -41.03 -4.29 -4.84
C GLN A 11 -39.70 -4.90 -5.29
N GLY A 12 -38.71 -4.06 -5.63
CA GLY A 12 -37.36 -4.51 -5.99
C GLY A 12 -36.69 -5.27 -4.84
N ASN A 13 -36.81 -4.79 -3.61
CA ASN A 13 -36.31 -5.47 -2.42
C ASN A 13 -37.00 -6.83 -2.24
N ALA A 14 -38.33 -6.91 -2.38
CA ALA A 14 -39.07 -8.16 -2.27
C ALA A 14 -38.68 -9.17 -3.38
N ALA A 15 -38.47 -8.70 -4.61
CA ALA A 15 -37.95 -9.54 -5.70
C ALA A 15 -36.52 -10.04 -5.40
N PHE A 16 -35.67 -9.17 -4.85
CA PHE A 16 -34.31 -9.51 -4.46
C PHE A 16 -34.26 -10.59 -3.37
N GLU A 17 -35.05 -10.44 -2.30
CA GLU A 17 -35.18 -11.44 -1.22
C GLU A 17 -35.73 -12.77 -1.75
N ALA A 18 -36.63 -12.73 -2.74
CA ALA A 18 -37.11 -13.90 -3.46
C ALA A 18 -36.11 -14.49 -4.47
N LYS A 19 -34.87 -13.96 -4.53
CA LYS A 19 -33.80 -14.33 -5.48
C LYS A 19 -34.19 -14.16 -6.96
N ARG A 20 -35.21 -13.35 -7.24
CA ARG A 20 -35.63 -12.96 -8.60
C ARG A 20 -34.83 -11.75 -9.04
N PHE A 21 -33.54 -11.95 -9.29
CA PHE A 21 -32.59 -10.84 -9.48
C PHE A 21 -32.86 -10.03 -10.75
N ASP A 22 -33.32 -10.63 -11.84
CA ASP A 22 -33.67 -9.90 -13.07
C ASP A 22 -34.86 -8.96 -12.85
N GLU A 23 -35.87 -9.43 -12.12
CA GLU A 23 -37.03 -8.62 -11.73
C GLU A 23 -36.61 -7.49 -10.78
N ALA A 24 -35.76 -7.78 -9.79
CA ALA A 24 -35.21 -6.78 -8.89
C ALA A 24 -34.44 -5.69 -9.65
N GLU A 25 -33.55 -6.07 -10.59
CA GLU A 25 -32.82 -5.11 -11.43
C GLU A 25 -33.77 -4.22 -12.23
N ALA A 26 -34.80 -4.80 -12.85
CA ALA A 26 -35.78 -4.05 -13.62
C ALA A 26 -36.55 -3.05 -12.74
N LEU A 27 -36.96 -3.45 -11.54
CA LEU A 27 -37.68 -2.60 -10.59
C LEU A 27 -36.80 -1.45 -10.07
N TYR A 28 -35.55 -1.74 -9.66
CA TYR A 28 -34.61 -0.68 -9.27
C TYR A 28 -34.29 0.26 -10.43
N SER A 29 -34.17 -0.25 -11.65
CA SER A 29 -33.93 0.59 -12.83
C SER A 29 -35.10 1.53 -13.11
N LYS A 30 -36.34 1.07 -12.95
CA LYS A 30 -37.53 1.93 -13.00
C LYS A 30 -37.53 2.99 -11.89
N ALA A 31 -37.15 2.62 -10.67
CA ALA A 31 -37.05 3.56 -9.55
C ALA A 31 -35.98 4.65 -9.82
N ILE A 32 -34.81 4.26 -10.36
CA ILE A 32 -33.73 5.19 -10.72
C ILE A 32 -34.16 6.16 -11.82
N LEU A 33 -34.97 5.72 -12.80
CA LEU A 33 -35.53 6.60 -13.82
C LEU A 33 -36.48 7.66 -13.23
N GLN A 34 -37.15 7.36 -12.11
CA GLN A 34 -38.00 8.33 -11.42
C GLN A 34 -37.20 9.27 -10.51
N ASP A 35 -36.19 8.75 -9.80
CA ASP A 35 -35.32 9.52 -8.91
C ASP A 35 -33.88 8.97 -8.91
N ALA A 36 -33.03 9.60 -9.72
CA ALA A 36 -31.62 9.23 -9.85
C ALA A 36 -30.73 9.76 -8.70
N LYS A 37 -31.29 10.42 -7.67
CA LYS A 37 -30.50 10.96 -6.54
C LYS A 37 -30.43 10.00 -5.34
N GLN A 38 -31.19 8.92 -5.33
CA GLN A 38 -31.17 7.94 -4.25
C GLN A 38 -30.02 6.95 -4.40
N HIS A 39 -28.91 7.20 -3.70
CA HIS A 39 -27.74 6.30 -3.64
C HIS A 39 -28.12 4.84 -3.32
N ALA A 40 -29.15 4.63 -2.48
CA ALA A 40 -29.62 3.30 -2.08
C ALA A 40 -30.12 2.44 -3.26
N LEU A 41 -30.74 3.06 -4.28
CA LEU A 41 -31.22 2.33 -5.45
C LEU A 41 -30.07 1.75 -6.26
N PHE A 42 -28.99 2.53 -6.44
CA PHE A 42 -27.79 2.07 -7.12
C PHE A 42 -27.10 0.93 -6.34
N SER A 43 -26.96 1.04 -5.02
CA SER A 43 -26.39 -0.07 -4.22
C SER A 43 -27.25 -1.33 -4.25
N ASN A 44 -28.57 -1.20 -4.27
CA ASN A 44 -29.47 -2.36 -4.38
C ASN A 44 -29.42 -3.00 -5.77
N ARG A 45 -29.35 -2.19 -6.85
CA ARG A 45 -29.17 -2.69 -8.22
C ARG A 45 -27.80 -3.33 -8.43
N SER A 46 -26.75 -2.75 -7.83
CA SER A 46 -25.41 -3.35 -7.78
C SER A 46 -25.46 -4.75 -7.17
N ALA A 47 -26.18 -4.93 -6.06
CA ALA A 47 -26.36 -6.24 -5.44
C ALA A 47 -27.08 -7.23 -6.36
N ALA A 48 -28.16 -6.81 -7.03
CA ALA A 48 -28.90 -7.66 -7.96
C ALA A 48 -28.01 -8.11 -9.13
N ARG A 49 -27.30 -7.17 -9.76
CA ARG A 49 -26.35 -7.44 -10.86
C ARG A 49 -25.18 -8.32 -10.43
N PHE A 50 -24.68 -8.15 -9.20
CA PHE A 50 -23.65 -9.01 -8.63
C PHE A 50 -24.10 -10.48 -8.57
N HIS A 51 -25.33 -10.74 -8.10
CA HIS A 51 -25.87 -12.10 -8.06
C HIS A 51 -26.15 -12.70 -9.44
N GLN A 52 -26.36 -11.85 -10.45
CA GLN A 52 -26.43 -12.26 -11.86
C GLN A 52 -25.05 -12.41 -12.52
N LYS A 53 -23.95 -12.17 -11.78
CA LYS A 53 -22.56 -12.17 -12.28
C LYS A 53 -22.26 -11.09 -13.34
N LYS A 54 -23.06 -10.02 -13.37
CA LYS A 54 -22.82 -8.81 -14.17
C LYS A 54 -21.89 -7.87 -13.40
N TYR A 55 -20.62 -8.26 -13.23
CA TYR A 55 -19.71 -7.62 -12.27
C TYR A 55 -19.34 -6.20 -12.68
N GLU A 56 -19.13 -5.93 -13.96
CA GLU A 56 -18.79 -4.60 -14.48
C GLU A 56 -19.94 -3.61 -14.28
N GLU A 57 -21.18 -4.03 -14.54
CA GLU A 57 -22.36 -3.20 -14.30
C GLU A 57 -22.65 -3.04 -12.80
N ALA A 58 -22.40 -4.08 -12.00
CA ALA A 58 -22.48 -3.98 -10.55
C ALA A 58 -21.45 -2.99 -9.97
N LEU A 59 -20.23 -2.95 -10.54
CA LEU A 59 -19.20 -1.99 -10.16
C LEU A 59 -19.64 -0.56 -10.46
N LYS A 60 -20.13 -0.30 -11.67
CA LYS A 60 -20.65 1.02 -12.08
C LYS A 60 -21.76 1.52 -11.16
N ASP A 61 -22.65 0.63 -10.74
CA ASP A 61 -23.70 0.96 -9.79
C ASP A 61 -23.16 1.23 -8.38
N ALA A 62 -22.20 0.45 -7.90
CA ALA A 62 -21.55 0.70 -6.62
C ALA A 62 -20.84 2.06 -6.62
N GLU A 63 -20.16 2.40 -7.70
CA GLU A 63 -19.50 3.71 -7.88
C GLU A 63 -20.50 4.85 -7.96
N SER A 64 -21.60 4.69 -8.71
CA SER A 64 -22.69 5.67 -8.76
C SER A 64 -23.29 5.91 -7.36
N SER A 65 -23.49 4.85 -6.58
CA SER A 65 -23.94 4.96 -5.19
C SER A 65 -22.95 5.74 -4.32
N ILE A 66 -21.64 5.51 -4.48
CA ILE A 66 -20.59 6.22 -3.72
C ILE A 66 -20.48 7.68 -4.16
N SER A 67 -20.64 7.98 -5.45
CA SER A 67 -20.64 9.36 -5.95
C SER A 67 -21.81 10.18 -5.41
N LEU A 68 -22.97 9.56 -5.20
CA LEU A 68 -24.15 10.22 -4.62
C LEU A 68 -24.04 10.42 -3.10
N ASP A 69 -23.50 9.44 -2.37
CA ASP A 69 -23.16 9.59 -0.96
C ASP A 69 -21.82 8.89 -0.64
N PRO A 70 -20.71 9.65 -0.63
CA PRO A 70 -19.38 9.10 -0.34
C PRO A 70 -19.24 8.56 1.08
N THR A 71 -20.11 8.98 2.00
CA THR A 71 -20.07 8.59 3.41
C THR A 71 -20.93 7.37 3.71
N TRP A 72 -21.66 6.86 2.72
CA TRP A 72 -22.52 5.72 2.91
C TRP A 72 -21.76 4.40 2.74
N PHE A 73 -21.45 3.76 3.86
CA PHE A 73 -20.62 2.55 3.90
C PHE A 73 -21.14 1.39 3.03
N LYS A 74 -22.44 1.27 2.77
CA LYS A 74 -22.99 0.17 1.96
C LYS A 74 -22.55 0.25 0.49
N GLY A 75 -22.38 1.44 -0.08
CA GLY A 75 -21.84 1.60 -1.42
C GLY A 75 -20.42 1.04 -1.52
N HIS A 76 -19.58 1.35 -0.53
CA HIS A 76 -18.21 0.82 -0.40
C HIS A 76 -18.18 -0.70 -0.21
N ILE A 77 -19.10 -1.26 0.59
CA ILE A 77 -19.24 -2.74 0.70
C ILE A 77 -19.54 -3.37 -0.65
N ARG A 78 -20.46 -2.81 -1.46
CA ARG A 78 -20.76 -3.35 -2.79
C ARG A 78 -19.54 -3.31 -3.70
N LYS A 79 -18.80 -2.20 -3.70
CA LYS A 79 -17.56 -2.09 -4.46
C LYS A 79 -16.53 -3.15 -4.04
N GLY A 80 -16.36 -3.36 -2.74
CA GLY A 80 -15.49 -4.42 -2.20
C GLY A 80 -15.90 -5.81 -2.65
N GLN A 81 -17.18 -6.14 -2.58
CA GLN A 81 -17.72 -7.43 -3.02
C GLN A 81 -17.46 -7.70 -4.50
N VAL A 82 -17.67 -6.67 -5.34
CA VAL A 82 -17.44 -6.78 -6.79
C VAL A 82 -15.95 -7.00 -7.09
N HIS A 83 -15.04 -6.24 -6.46
CA HIS A 83 -13.61 -6.44 -6.65
C HIS A 83 -13.11 -7.80 -6.15
N GLU A 84 -13.66 -8.35 -5.06
CA GLU A 84 -13.36 -9.73 -4.65
C GLU A 84 -13.75 -10.75 -5.74
N ALA A 85 -14.94 -10.60 -6.34
CA ALA A 85 -15.40 -11.48 -7.40
C ALA A 85 -14.58 -11.35 -8.70
N LEU A 86 -13.97 -10.18 -8.92
CA LEU A 86 -13.06 -9.91 -10.03
C LEU A 86 -11.60 -10.31 -9.73
N HIS A 87 -11.32 -10.93 -8.58
CA HIS A 87 -9.97 -11.30 -8.13
C HIS A 87 -9.01 -10.10 -8.03
N GLN A 88 -9.53 -8.97 -7.54
CA GLN A 88 -8.79 -7.71 -7.36
C GLN A 88 -8.66 -7.38 -5.86
N PRO A 89 -7.79 -8.08 -5.12
CA PRO A 89 -7.80 -8.03 -3.65
C PRO A 89 -7.39 -6.67 -3.09
N ARG A 90 -6.48 -5.93 -3.75
CA ARG A 90 -6.06 -4.59 -3.30
C ARG A 90 -7.18 -3.57 -3.39
N GLN A 91 -7.91 -3.56 -4.51
CA GLN A 91 -9.08 -2.72 -4.72
C GLN A 91 -10.21 -3.09 -3.76
N ALA A 92 -10.41 -4.39 -3.51
CA ALA A 92 -11.37 -4.88 -2.53
C ALA A 92 -11.02 -4.44 -1.11
N GLN A 93 -9.76 -4.58 -0.69
CA GLN A 93 -9.27 -4.12 0.61
C GLN A 93 -9.57 -2.65 0.81
N HIS A 94 -9.18 -1.79 -0.13
CA HIS A 94 -9.39 -0.35 -0.03
C HIS A 94 -10.89 -0.01 0.10
N ALA A 95 -11.76 -0.66 -0.68
CA ALA A 95 -13.20 -0.44 -0.59
C ALA A 95 -13.76 -0.85 0.80
N TYR A 96 -13.32 -1.99 1.35
CA TYR A 96 -13.75 -2.39 2.69
C TYR A 96 -13.18 -1.50 3.81
N GLU A 97 -11.95 -1.01 3.68
CA GLU A 97 -11.37 -0.05 4.62
C GLU A 97 -12.16 1.26 4.64
N LEU A 98 -12.58 1.76 3.46
CA LEU A 98 -13.48 2.90 3.35
C LEU A 98 -14.85 2.60 3.97
N ALA A 99 -15.41 1.40 3.76
CA ALA A 99 -16.64 0.99 4.41
C ALA A 99 -16.53 1.05 5.94
N VAL A 100 -15.45 0.51 6.52
CA VAL A 100 -15.20 0.56 7.98
C VAL A 100 -15.05 2.00 8.46
N LYS A 101 -14.27 2.82 7.74
CA LYS A 101 -14.06 4.25 8.03
C LYS A 101 -15.39 5.01 8.10
N HIS A 102 -16.33 4.67 7.22
CA HIS A 102 -17.65 5.29 7.11
C HIS A 102 -18.75 4.61 7.96
N GLY A 103 -18.38 3.77 8.94
CA GLY A 103 -19.32 3.21 9.91
C GLY A 103 -19.79 1.78 9.64
N GLY A 104 -19.27 1.11 8.61
CA GLY A 104 -19.43 -0.32 8.34
C GLY A 104 -18.66 -1.20 9.34
N LYS A 105 -18.98 -1.09 10.63
CA LYS A 105 -18.25 -1.75 11.74
C LYS A 105 -18.75 -3.16 12.06
N LYS A 106 -19.57 -3.76 11.20
CA LYS A 106 -20.02 -5.13 11.41
C LYS A 106 -18.84 -6.08 11.26
N ARG A 107 -18.85 -7.18 12.03
CA ARG A 107 -17.74 -8.13 12.13
C ARG A 107 -17.34 -8.70 10.76
N ASP A 108 -18.32 -8.99 9.92
CA ASP A 108 -18.14 -9.49 8.55
C ASP A 108 -17.32 -8.52 7.67
N VAL A 109 -17.58 -7.21 7.77
CA VAL A 109 -16.84 -6.20 7.00
C VAL A 109 -15.38 -6.08 7.48
N VAL A 110 -15.16 -6.15 8.79
CA VAL A 110 -13.79 -6.12 9.35
C VAL A 110 -13.00 -7.37 8.99
N GLU A 111 -13.64 -8.55 9.04
CA GLU A 111 -13.05 -9.81 8.57
C GLU A 111 -12.68 -9.73 7.08
N LYS A 112 -13.52 -9.07 6.26
CA LYS A 112 -13.23 -8.82 4.84
C LYS A 112 -12.01 -7.93 4.63
N VAL A 113 -11.80 -6.87 5.42
CA VAL A 113 -10.57 -6.07 5.37
C VAL A 113 -9.34 -6.95 5.61
N ALA A 114 -9.35 -7.74 6.69
CA ALA A 114 -8.21 -8.60 7.03
C ALA A 114 -7.93 -9.66 5.95
N ALA A 115 -8.98 -10.30 5.42
CA ALA A 115 -8.86 -11.34 4.40
C ALA A 115 -8.33 -10.77 3.07
N THR A 116 -8.89 -9.65 2.60
CA THR A 116 -8.47 -9.00 1.35
C THR A 116 -7.06 -8.43 1.46
N LYS A 117 -6.70 -7.83 2.60
CA LYS A 117 -5.32 -7.41 2.89
C LYS A 117 -4.35 -8.58 2.82
N LYS A 118 -4.66 -9.70 3.47
CA LYS A 118 -3.80 -10.90 3.41
C LYS A 118 -3.61 -11.41 1.98
N ALA A 119 -4.68 -11.39 1.17
CA ALA A 119 -4.61 -11.80 -0.22
C ALA A 119 -3.77 -10.82 -1.06
N ALA A 120 -3.99 -9.52 -0.91
CA ALA A 120 -3.26 -8.48 -1.64
C ALA A 120 -1.77 -8.45 -1.26
N ASP A 121 -1.44 -8.58 0.02
CA ASP A 121 -0.06 -8.64 0.50
C ASP A 121 0.66 -9.92 0.01
N LYS A 122 -0.07 -11.03 -0.16
CA LYS A 122 0.46 -12.23 -0.79
C LYS A 122 0.77 -11.98 -2.27
N GLU A 123 -0.16 -11.36 -3.00
CA GLU A 123 0.01 -11.03 -4.41
C GLU A 123 1.23 -10.11 -4.64
N ASP A 124 1.38 -9.05 -3.83
CA ASP A 124 2.53 -8.13 -3.93
C ASP A 124 3.87 -8.80 -3.62
N ARG A 125 3.89 -9.81 -2.74
CA ARG A 125 5.10 -10.60 -2.46
C ARG A 125 5.45 -11.54 -3.61
N GLU A 126 4.46 -12.05 -4.33
CA GLU A 126 4.64 -12.99 -5.43
C GLU A 126 4.75 -12.29 -6.80
N ARG A 127 4.40 -10.99 -6.87
CA ARG A 127 4.46 -10.18 -8.09
C ARG A 127 5.88 -10.08 -8.63
N THR A 128 6.01 -10.34 -9.93
CA THR A 128 7.25 -10.06 -10.66
C THR A 128 7.35 -8.56 -10.90
N ILE A 129 8.50 -7.98 -10.57
CA ILE A 129 8.76 -6.54 -10.65
C ILE A 129 9.56 -6.28 -11.93
N HIS A 130 8.99 -5.52 -12.86
CA HIS A 130 9.64 -5.20 -14.13
C HIS A 130 10.20 -3.77 -14.17
N SER A 131 9.71 -2.89 -13.29
CA SER A 131 10.08 -1.48 -13.30
C SER A 131 10.16 -0.86 -11.90
N ARG A 132 10.67 0.38 -11.86
CA ARG A 132 10.70 1.22 -10.65
C ARG A 132 9.28 1.54 -10.18
N GLU A 133 8.35 1.73 -11.11
CA GLU A 133 6.94 1.97 -10.79
C GLU A 133 6.28 0.74 -10.15
N ASP A 134 6.56 -0.47 -10.65
CA ASP A 134 6.08 -1.72 -10.02
C ASP A 134 6.58 -1.85 -8.58
N TRP A 135 7.87 -1.57 -8.36
CA TRP A 135 8.47 -1.59 -7.03
C TRP A 135 7.82 -0.55 -6.11
N ASN A 136 7.66 0.68 -6.59
CA ASN A 136 7.10 1.75 -5.79
C ASN A 136 5.65 1.45 -5.40
N ASP A 137 4.84 0.92 -6.31
CA ASP A 137 3.47 0.47 -6.01
C ASP A 137 3.45 -0.57 -4.88
N ILE A 138 4.28 -1.62 -4.99
CA ILE A 138 4.41 -2.65 -3.93
C ILE A 138 4.85 -2.03 -2.61
N TYR A 139 5.91 -1.21 -2.61
CA TYR A 139 6.48 -0.64 -1.40
C TYR A 139 5.50 0.28 -0.67
N HIS A 140 4.72 1.08 -1.41
CA HIS A 140 3.70 1.95 -0.82
C HIS A 140 2.54 1.16 -0.20
N ASN A 141 2.24 -0.05 -0.71
CA ASN A 141 1.22 -0.93 -0.12
C ASN A 141 1.66 -1.57 1.21
N ILE A 142 2.95 -1.53 1.56
CA ILE A 142 3.47 -2.12 2.79
C ILE A 142 3.08 -1.25 3.99
N SER A 143 2.12 -1.73 4.78
CA SER A 143 1.71 -1.08 6.03
C SER A 143 2.60 -1.41 7.25
N ASP A 144 3.39 -2.49 7.17
CA ASP A 144 4.27 -2.92 8.26
C ASP A 144 5.58 -2.12 8.24
N LYS A 145 5.70 -1.18 9.19
CA LYS A 145 6.88 -0.33 9.36
C LYS A 145 8.15 -1.13 9.59
N LYS A 146 8.08 -2.23 10.35
CA LYS A 146 9.25 -3.08 10.63
C LYS A 146 9.72 -3.76 9.35
N LEU A 147 8.80 -4.23 8.50
CA LEU A 147 9.14 -4.77 7.19
C LEU A 147 9.76 -3.72 6.27
N ARG A 148 9.23 -2.49 6.23
CA ARG A 148 9.80 -1.40 5.41
C ARG A 148 11.24 -1.08 5.80
N LEU A 149 11.51 -0.93 7.10
CA LEU A 149 12.85 -0.71 7.61
C LEU A 149 13.76 -1.92 7.33
N ALA A 150 13.24 -3.15 7.48
CA ALA A 150 13.98 -4.37 7.15
C ALA A 150 14.38 -4.44 5.68
N ILE A 151 13.51 -4.00 4.75
CA ILE A 151 13.85 -3.93 3.32
C ILE A 151 15.05 -3.03 3.09
N LEU A 152 15.04 -1.81 3.64
CA LEU A 152 16.12 -0.85 3.48
C LEU A 152 17.45 -1.42 4.00
N VAL A 153 17.44 -2.01 5.20
CA VAL A 153 18.65 -2.61 5.81
C VAL A 153 19.13 -3.83 5.02
N LYS A 154 18.22 -4.70 4.56
CA LYS A 154 18.61 -5.89 3.80
C LYS A 154 19.09 -5.55 2.39
N PHE A 155 18.53 -4.53 1.73
CA PHE A 155 19.03 -4.01 0.45
C PHE A 155 20.39 -3.33 0.60
N TRP A 156 20.61 -2.57 1.67
CA TRP A 156 21.94 -2.08 2.02
C TRP A 156 22.93 -3.23 2.19
N ASN A 157 22.60 -4.24 3.00
CA ASN A 157 23.48 -5.38 3.27
C ASN A 157 23.73 -6.27 2.04
N ALA A 158 22.78 -6.37 1.12
CA ALA A 158 22.94 -7.08 -0.15
C ALA A 158 23.80 -6.32 -1.18
N SER A 159 24.02 -5.03 -0.97
CA SER A 159 24.78 -4.18 -1.89
C SER A 159 26.29 -4.24 -1.62
N THR A 160 27.07 -3.96 -2.66
CA THR A 160 28.53 -3.80 -2.56
C THR A 160 28.89 -2.52 -1.79
N LYS A 161 30.14 -2.42 -1.33
CA LYS A 161 30.65 -1.21 -0.67
C LYS A 161 30.48 0.06 -1.54
N ALA A 162 30.73 -0.03 -2.85
CA ALA A 162 30.58 1.09 -3.77
C ALA A 162 29.12 1.54 -3.95
N GLU A 163 28.19 0.58 -3.98
CA GLU A 163 26.75 0.88 -4.04
C GLU A 163 26.26 1.53 -2.74
N ARG A 164 26.64 0.97 -1.58
CA ARG A 164 26.37 1.57 -0.26
C ARG A 164 26.91 2.98 -0.15
N PHE A 165 28.13 3.22 -0.62
CA PHE A 165 28.72 4.56 -0.69
C PHE A 165 27.83 5.51 -1.50
N SER A 166 27.33 5.06 -2.66
CA SER A 166 26.40 5.86 -3.48
C SER A 166 25.11 6.18 -2.73
N PHE A 167 24.52 5.21 -2.02
CA PHE A 167 23.30 5.43 -1.23
C PHE A 167 23.55 6.45 -0.12
N PHE A 168 24.65 6.27 0.61
CA PHE A 168 25.08 7.13 1.70
C PHE A 168 25.23 8.59 1.25
N MET A 169 25.94 8.80 0.14
CA MET A 169 26.16 10.13 -0.44
C MET A 169 24.85 10.78 -0.90
N ARG A 170 23.91 9.99 -1.42
CA ARG A 170 22.58 10.50 -1.80
C ARG A 170 21.78 10.90 -0.57
N PHE A 171 21.75 10.08 0.48
CA PHE A 171 21.10 10.42 1.74
C PHE A 171 21.69 11.68 2.39
N LEU A 172 23.01 11.84 2.40
CA LEU A 172 23.63 13.06 2.91
C LEU A 172 23.17 14.30 2.14
N THR A 173 23.05 14.21 0.81
CA THR A 173 22.54 15.29 -0.04
C THR A 173 21.08 15.62 0.27
N ILE A 174 20.26 14.62 0.57
CA ILE A 174 18.87 14.82 0.98
C ILE A 174 18.82 15.53 2.34
N LEU A 175 19.63 15.10 3.30
CA LEU A 175 19.69 15.67 4.65
C LEU A 175 20.25 17.10 4.68
N SER A 176 21.05 17.49 3.69
CA SER A 176 21.53 18.86 3.51
C SER A 176 20.57 19.75 2.71
N ASN A 177 19.32 19.34 2.51
CA ASN A 177 18.32 20.02 1.68
C ASN A 177 18.83 20.31 0.25
N GLY A 178 19.56 19.36 -0.34
CA GLY A 178 20.15 19.48 -1.68
C GLY A 178 21.45 20.29 -1.74
N GLY A 179 21.94 20.80 -0.60
CA GLY A 179 23.27 21.41 -0.50
C GLY A 179 24.38 20.36 -0.59
N THR A 180 25.62 20.78 -0.83
CA THR A 180 26.77 19.86 -0.73
C THR A 180 27.01 19.50 0.75
N PRO A 181 26.94 18.21 1.13
CA PRO A 181 27.23 17.79 2.49
C PRO A 181 28.62 18.26 2.94
N SER A 182 28.71 18.82 4.15
CA SER A 182 29.99 19.20 4.71
C SER A 182 30.83 17.94 4.99
N ARG A 183 32.15 18.01 4.73
CA ARG A 183 33.11 16.92 5.01
C ARG A 183 32.94 15.63 4.18
N ILE A 184 32.42 15.70 2.95
CA ILE A 184 32.35 14.55 2.02
C ILE A 184 33.67 13.77 1.93
N GLY A 185 34.81 14.47 1.88
CA GLY A 185 36.13 13.85 1.77
C GLY A 185 36.57 12.99 2.96
N ARG A 186 35.78 12.93 4.05
CA ARG A 186 36.04 12.05 5.20
C ARG A 186 35.44 10.65 5.07
N TYR A 187 34.59 10.43 4.07
CA TYR A 187 33.93 9.15 3.87
C TYR A 187 34.60 8.41 2.70
N SER A 188 34.87 7.12 2.88
CA SER A 188 35.41 6.27 1.81
C SER A 188 34.53 5.06 1.53
N ILE A 189 34.77 4.41 0.38
CA ILE A 189 34.07 3.18 -0.02
C ILE A 189 34.43 2.06 0.95
N GLU A 190 35.69 1.98 1.40
CA GLU A 190 36.22 0.92 2.24
C GLU A 190 35.47 0.81 3.57
N GLN A 191 34.96 1.93 4.06
CA GLN A 191 34.22 2.00 5.31
C GLN A 191 32.74 1.62 5.19
N MET A 192 32.23 1.27 4.00
CA MET A 192 30.81 0.96 3.75
C MET A 192 30.43 -0.50 4.09
N GLU A 193 30.61 -0.88 5.34
CA GLU A 193 30.19 -2.14 5.95
C GLU A 193 28.65 -2.36 6.04
N PRO A 194 28.22 -3.62 6.25
CA PRO A 194 26.82 -3.94 6.53
C PRO A 194 26.30 -3.28 7.83
N ILE A 195 25.02 -2.94 7.86
CA ILE A 195 24.32 -2.46 9.06
C ILE A 195 23.87 -3.68 9.90
N PRO A 196 24.01 -3.65 11.24
CA PRO A 196 23.49 -4.71 12.11
C PRO A 196 21.99 -4.98 11.88
N ALA A 197 21.66 -6.21 11.47
CA ALA A 197 20.30 -6.58 11.09
C ALA A 197 19.51 -7.33 12.19
N ALA A 198 20.09 -7.53 13.38
CA ALA A 198 19.51 -8.35 14.44
C ALA A 198 18.07 -7.94 14.84
N ASN A 199 17.77 -6.65 14.82
CA ASN A 199 16.43 -6.13 15.12
C ASN A 199 15.37 -6.49 14.06
N TYR A 200 15.83 -6.86 12.86
CA TYR A 200 15.01 -7.19 11.70
C TYR A 200 14.97 -8.70 11.45
N GLU A 201 15.63 -9.54 12.25
CA GLU A 201 15.48 -10.99 12.17
C GLU A 201 14.20 -11.46 12.90
N PRO A 202 13.52 -12.53 12.42
CA PRO A 202 13.85 -13.38 11.27
C PRO A 202 13.14 -12.95 9.97
N ILE A 203 13.03 -11.65 9.68
CA ILE A 203 12.28 -11.20 8.49
C ILE A 203 13.04 -11.61 7.23
N GLU A 204 12.44 -12.46 6.43
CA GLU A 204 12.93 -12.81 5.10
C GLU A 204 12.22 -11.99 4.03
N LEU A 205 12.99 -11.43 3.09
CA LEU A 205 12.41 -10.72 1.96
C LEU A 205 11.97 -11.69 0.87
N PRO A 206 10.84 -11.44 0.19
CA PRO A 206 10.46 -12.19 -1.00
C PRO A 206 11.57 -12.22 -2.04
N VAL A 207 11.77 -13.39 -2.65
CA VAL A 207 12.81 -13.60 -3.69
C VAL A 207 12.59 -12.69 -4.89
N THR A 208 11.34 -12.39 -5.24
CA THR A 208 10.97 -11.43 -6.30
C THR A 208 11.55 -10.04 -6.04
N TRP A 209 11.48 -9.56 -4.79
CA TRP A 209 11.97 -8.24 -4.39
C TRP A 209 13.49 -8.17 -4.41
N THR A 210 14.16 -9.18 -3.82
CA THR A 210 15.63 -9.23 -3.80
C THR A 210 16.22 -9.46 -5.19
N SER A 211 15.60 -10.31 -6.01
CA SER A 211 16.04 -10.55 -7.39
C SER A 211 15.93 -9.29 -8.24
N TYR A 212 14.81 -8.55 -8.12
CA TYR A 212 14.66 -7.26 -8.79
C TYR A 212 15.77 -6.29 -8.38
N PHE A 213 15.93 -6.05 -7.07
CA PHE A 213 16.93 -5.10 -6.57
C PHE A 213 18.36 -5.49 -7.00
N ASN A 214 18.72 -6.77 -6.90
CA ASN A 214 20.06 -7.25 -7.25
C ASN A 214 20.37 -7.13 -8.75
N ALA A 215 19.35 -7.21 -9.61
CA ALA A 215 19.50 -7.04 -11.05
C ALA A 215 19.67 -5.58 -11.49
N LEU A 216 19.40 -4.60 -10.60
CA LEU A 216 19.54 -3.19 -10.93
C LEU A 216 21.02 -2.77 -11.03
N ALA A 217 21.31 -1.89 -11.98
CA ALA A 217 22.57 -1.15 -12.01
C ALA A 217 22.66 -0.18 -10.82
N LEU A 218 23.88 0.19 -10.42
CA LEU A 218 24.16 1.05 -9.26
C LEU A 218 23.26 2.30 -9.19
N ALA A 219 23.19 3.08 -10.28
CA ALA A 219 22.39 4.31 -10.28
C ALA A 219 20.90 4.04 -9.99
N LYS A 220 20.35 2.94 -10.51
CA LYS A 220 18.97 2.54 -10.29
C LYS A 220 18.74 1.99 -8.88
N LYS A 221 19.73 1.34 -8.27
CA LYS A 221 19.65 0.97 -6.85
C LYS A 221 19.57 2.21 -5.96
N SER A 222 20.39 3.23 -6.25
CA SER A 222 20.37 4.49 -5.50
C SER A 222 19.03 5.21 -5.62
N ASP A 223 18.41 5.18 -6.81
CA ASP A 223 17.05 5.68 -7.04
C ASP A 223 16.00 4.93 -6.18
N VAL A 224 16.07 3.60 -6.13
CA VAL A 224 15.17 2.78 -5.32
C VAL A 224 15.34 3.05 -3.81
N MET A 225 16.58 3.21 -3.35
CA MET A 225 16.87 3.53 -1.94
C MET A 225 16.34 4.92 -1.55
N GLU A 226 16.44 5.90 -2.45
CA GLU A 226 15.87 7.23 -2.26
C GLU A 226 14.34 7.18 -2.21
N ASP A 227 13.67 6.51 -3.15
CA ASP A 227 12.21 6.36 -3.14
C ASP A 227 11.69 5.76 -1.83
N MET A 228 12.38 4.75 -1.31
CA MET A 228 12.00 4.11 -0.05
C MET A 228 12.09 5.06 1.14
N TYR A 229 13.07 5.96 1.13
CA TYR A 229 13.25 7.00 2.15
C TYR A 229 12.24 8.13 2.01
N ASP A 230 11.97 8.58 0.79
CA ASP A 230 11.00 9.65 0.51
C ASP A 230 9.58 9.22 0.88
N ALA A 231 9.24 7.96 0.62
CA ALA A 231 7.97 7.36 1.02
C ALA A 231 7.88 7.10 2.53
N ALA A 232 8.98 7.18 3.29
CA ALA A 232 8.99 6.88 4.72
C ALA A 232 8.30 7.99 5.54
N THR A 233 7.63 7.58 6.61
CA THR A 233 7.10 8.52 7.61
C THR A 233 8.23 9.22 8.35
N GLU A 234 7.97 10.38 8.96
CA GLU A 234 8.99 11.12 9.74
C GLU A 234 9.60 10.28 10.88
N ALA A 235 8.80 9.38 11.48
CA ALA A 235 9.28 8.43 12.46
C ALA A 235 10.26 7.41 11.85
N GLU A 236 9.93 6.84 10.69
CA GLU A 236 10.81 5.91 9.97
C GLU A 236 12.09 6.61 9.49
N LYS A 237 12.00 7.84 8.94
CA LYS A 237 13.16 8.64 8.56
C LYS A 237 14.07 8.89 9.76
N THR A 238 13.50 9.21 10.92
CA THR A 238 14.26 9.37 12.17
C THR A 238 15.01 8.08 12.52
N THR A 239 14.36 6.92 12.41
CA THR A 239 15.01 5.62 12.64
C THR A 239 16.14 5.37 11.64
N ILE A 240 15.90 5.59 10.34
CA ILE A 240 16.90 5.43 9.29
C ILE A 240 18.12 6.32 9.57
N ILE A 241 17.89 7.59 9.91
CA ILE A 241 18.96 8.54 10.25
C ILE A 241 19.72 8.09 11.50
N ASN A 242 19.03 7.58 12.52
CA ASN A 242 19.68 7.12 13.74
C ASN A 242 20.53 5.86 13.49
N ASP A 243 20.04 4.92 12.69
CA ASP A 243 20.79 3.74 12.27
C ASP A 243 22.04 4.16 11.47
N MET A 244 21.89 5.12 10.55
CA MET A 244 23.01 5.71 9.80
C MET A 244 23.99 6.47 10.70
N LYS A 245 23.51 7.21 11.71
CA LYS A 245 24.37 7.94 12.66
C LYS A 245 25.12 6.98 13.57
N TYR A 246 24.45 5.94 14.07
CA TYR A 246 25.10 4.88 14.82
C TYR A 246 26.18 4.23 13.98
N TYR A 247 25.88 3.94 12.72
CA TYR A 247 26.83 3.41 11.76
C TYR A 247 28.03 4.36 11.54
N ILE A 248 27.81 5.65 11.29
CA ILE A 248 28.85 6.68 11.19
C ILE A 248 29.67 6.75 12.49
N HIS A 249 29.02 6.78 13.64
CA HIS A 249 29.70 6.91 14.93
C HIS A 249 30.56 5.68 15.24
N GLN A 250 30.08 4.47 14.91
CA GLN A 250 30.86 3.25 15.06
C GLN A 250 32.05 3.18 14.08
N MET A 251 31.94 3.77 12.88
CA MET A 251 33.08 3.90 11.98
C MET A 251 34.18 4.80 12.57
N TYR A 252 33.80 5.92 13.21
CA TYR A 252 34.76 6.90 13.72
C TYR A 252 35.21 6.68 15.17
N LYS A 253 34.55 5.81 15.93
CA LYS A 253 35.09 5.35 17.23
C LYS A 253 36.42 4.61 17.08
N VAL A 254 36.73 4.08 15.90
CA VAL A 254 38.01 3.42 15.63
C VAL A 254 39.16 4.43 15.47
N ASP A 255 38.85 5.69 15.13
CA ASP A 255 39.88 6.74 14.93
C ASP A 255 40.19 7.53 16.22
N ASP A 256 39.30 7.54 17.23
CA ASP A 256 39.50 8.26 18.50
C ASP A 256 40.29 7.43 19.55
N ASP A 257 40.51 6.13 19.33
CA ASP A 257 41.31 5.27 20.22
C ASP A 257 42.82 5.26 19.86
N ASP A 258 43.24 5.98 18.81
CA ASP A 258 44.65 6.14 18.40
C ASP A 258 45.29 7.47 18.86
N ASP A 259 44.56 8.31 19.61
CA ASP A 259 45.07 9.58 20.17
C ASP A 259 45.61 9.43 21.61
N ASP A 260 46.04 8.23 21.99
CA ASP A 260 46.63 7.96 23.32
C ASP A 260 48.08 7.41 23.20
N ILE A 261 48.94 8.10 22.44
CA ILE A 261 50.40 8.10 22.67
C ILE A 261 50.99 9.47 22.30
N ALA A 262 51.13 10.36 23.29
CA ALA A 262 52.43 10.82 23.78
C ALA A 262 52.25 11.94 24.80
N ASP A 263 52.47 11.60 26.07
CA ASP A 263 53.10 12.49 27.03
C ASP A 263 54.40 13.08 26.41
N GLU A 264 54.47 14.41 26.30
CA GLU A 264 55.58 15.29 26.73
C GLU A 264 55.28 16.78 26.44
#